data_AF-A0A1F8LTP0-F1
#
_entry.id   AF-A0A1F8LTP0-F1
#
_cell.length_a   1.000
_cell.length_b   1.000
_cell.length_c   1.000
_cell.angle_alpha   90.00
_cell.angle_beta   90.00
_cell.angle_gamma   90.00
#
_symmetry.space_group_name_H-M   'P 1'
#
loop_
_entity.id
_entity.type
_entity.pdbx_description
1 polymer ?
#
loop_
_entity_poly.entity_id
_entity_poly.type
_entity_poly.pdbx_seq_one_letter_code
_entity_poly.pdbx_strand_id
1 'polypeptide(L)' 'MWNRWIMIKGSERIEGEITHRLYAGSEVVALLTGCGFSRVEIFGDLDGSSYNQKARHLIAVGYK' A
#
# COMPACT_ATOMS: atom_id res chain seq x y z
N MET A 1 5.24 12.83 -5.94
CA MET A 1 4.46 14.04 -5.60
C MET A 1 4.20 14.00 -4.12
N TRP A 2 4.53 15.07 -3.40
CA TRP A 2 4.31 15.20 -1.97
C TRP A 2 3.15 16.17 -1.74
N ASN A 3 2.33 15.90 -0.71
CA ASN A 3 1.20 16.74 -0.35
C ASN A 3 1.51 17.44 0.96
N ARG A 4 1.35 18.77 0.99
CA ARG A 4 1.39 19.55 2.24
C ARG A 4 0.03 19.47 2.91
N TRP A 5 0.01 18.99 4.14
CA TRP A 5 -1.17 18.92 4.99
C TRP A 5 -1.04 19.94 6.11
N ILE A 6 -2.12 20.69 6.32
CA ILE A 6 -2.20 21.68 7.40
C ILE A 6 -3.45 21.34 8.21
N MET A 7 -3.26 21.00 9.48
CA MET A 7 -4.31 20.77 10.45
C MET A 7 -4.39 21.98 11.38
N ILE A 8 -5.60 22.54 11.52
CA ILE A 8 -5.89 23.62 12.47
C ILE A 8 -6.72 23.03 13.60
N LYS A 9 -6.25 23.17 14.85
CA LYS A 9 -6.95 22.72 16.06
C LYS A 9 -6.97 23.86 17.08
N GLY A 10 -8.07 24.62 17.12
CA GLY A 10 -8.14 25.84 17.93
C GLY A 10 -7.10 26.86 17.46
N SER A 11 -6.17 27.25 18.35
CA SER A 11 -5.04 28.12 18.02
C SER A 11 -3.80 27.37 17.49
N GLU A 12 -3.83 26.03 17.49
CA GLU A 12 -2.70 25.22 17.04
C GLU A 12 -2.76 24.99 15.53
N ARG A 13 -1.59 25.12 14.88
CA ARG A 13 -1.39 24.82 13.46
C ARG A 13 -0.30 23.76 13.34
N ILE A 14 -0.68 22.60 12.84
CA ILE A 14 0.21 21.47 12.62
C ILE A 14 0.38 21.31 11.11
N GLU A 15 1.62 21.33 10.66
CA GLU A 15 1.96 21.10 9.26
C GLU A 15 2.72 19.79 9.09
N GLY A 16 2.40 19.05 8.03
CA GLY A 16 3.09 17.82 7.68
C GLY A 16 3.17 17.64 6.18
N GLU A 17 4.15 16.85 5.74
CA GLU A 17 4.26 16.41 4.36
C GLU A 17 3.90 14.93 4.28
N ILE A 18 2.96 14.58 3.40
CA ILE A 18 2.55 13.20 3.15
C ILE A 18 2.87 12.84 1.71
N THR A 19 3.70 11.81 1.54
CA THR A 19 3.98 11.22 0.24
C THR A 19 3.32 9.85 0.15
N HIS A 20 2.56 9.65 -0.93
CA HIS A 20 2.01 8.34 -1.27
C HIS A 20 2.74 7.79 -2.50
N ARG A 21 3.03 6.49 -2.48
CA ARG A 21 3.43 5.73 -3.67
C ARG A 21 2.33 4.74 -3.97
N LEU A 22 1.81 4.82 -5.20
CA LEU A 22 0.89 3.82 -5.71
C LEU A 22 1.71 2.73 -6.36
N TYR A 23 1.46 1.49 -5.96
CA TYR A 23 2.06 0.32 -6.56
C TYR A 23 0.96 -0.54 -7.17
N ALA A 24 1.21 -1.08 -8.35
CA ALA A 24 0.46 -2.20 -8.88
C ALA A 24 0.79 -3.48 -8.11
N GLY A 25 -0.13 -4.46 -8.11
CA GLY A 25 0.10 -5.77 -7.52
C GLY A 25 1.38 -6.45 -8.01
N SER A 26 1.68 -6.33 -9.30
CA SER A 26 2.90 -6.86 -9.91
C SER A 26 4.18 -6.22 -9.37
N GLU A 27 4.16 -4.93 -9.05
CA GLU A 27 5.32 -4.22 -8.49
C GLU A 27 5.58 -4.67 -7.05
N VAL A 28 4.53 -4.88 -6.26
CA VAL A 28 4.64 -5.43 -4.90
C VAL A 28 5.21 -6.85 -4.94
N VAL A 29 4.75 -7.70 -5.87
CA VAL A 29 5.30 -9.04 -6.08
C VAL A 29 6.79 -8.97 -6.41
N ALA A 30 7.18 -8.13 -7.37
CA ALA A 30 8.59 -7.99 -7.77
C ALA A 30 9.48 -7.52 -6.60
N LEU A 31 9.01 -6.56 -5.80
CA LEU A 31 9.73 -6.08 -4.61
C LEU A 31 9.92 -7.18 -3.57
N LEU A 32 8.86 -7.92 -3.23
CA LEU A 32 8.92 -8.97 -2.24
C LEU A 32 9.77 -10.15 -2.70
N THR A 33 9.65 -10.58 -3.96
CA THR A 33 10.55 -11.60 -4.53
C THR A 33 12.00 -11.13 -4.51
N GLY A 34 12.27 -9.86 -4.82
CA GLY A 34 13.61 -9.26 -4.70
C GLY A 34 14.18 -9.27 -3.27
N CYS A 35 13.33 -9.31 -2.25
CA CYS A 35 13.73 -9.47 -0.85
C CYS A 35 13.93 -10.94 -0.41
N GLY A 36 13.76 -11.91 -1.31
CA GLY A 36 13.99 -13.33 -1.04
C GLY A 36 12.77 -14.12 -0.59
N PHE A 37 11.56 -13.61 -0.79
CA PHE A 37 10.34 -14.42 -0.67
C PHE A 37 10.25 -15.37 -1.87
N SER A 38 10.19 -16.67 -1.60
CA SER A 38 10.14 -17.74 -2.62
C SER A 38 8.82 -17.79 -3.37
N ARG A 39 7.74 -17.32 -2.74
CA ARG A 39 6.41 -17.18 -3.34
C ARG A 39 5.71 -15.96 -2.77
N VAL A 40 4.97 -15.24 -3.61
CA VAL A 40 4.13 -14.11 -3.21
C VAL A 40 2.76 -14.27 -3.85
N GLU A 41 1.71 -14.16 -3.04
CA GLU A 41 0.32 -14.20 -3.47
C GLU A 41 -0.35 -12.84 -3.22
N ILE A 42 -1.29 -12.46 -4.09
CA ILE A 42 -1.98 -11.18 -4.05
C ILE A 42 -3.50 -11.38 -3.98
N PHE A 43 -4.14 -10.74 -3.02
CA PHE A 43 -5.58 -10.80 -2.77
C PHE A 43 -6.21 -9.40 -2.69
N GLY A 44 -7.51 -9.33 -2.99
CA GLY A 44 -8.31 -8.10 -2.99
C GLY A 44 -8.96 -7.76 -1.64
N ASP A 45 -8.91 -8.70 -0.70
CA ASP A 45 -9.47 -8.60 0.65
C ASP A 45 -8.80 -9.63 1.58
N LEU A 46 -9.23 -9.63 2.85
CA LEU A 46 -8.73 -10.56 3.87
C LEU A 46 -9.38 -11.95 3.79
N ASP A 47 -10.44 -12.11 2.98
CA ASP A 47 -11.12 -13.38 2.76
C ASP A 47 -10.47 -14.20 1.62
N GLY A 48 -9.47 -13.63 0.95
CA GLY A 48 -8.68 -14.29 -0.09
C GLY A 48 -9.27 -14.15 -1.50
N SER A 49 -10.17 -13.19 -1.73
CA SER A 49 -10.68 -12.92 -3.08
C SER A 49 -9.56 -12.45 -4.01
N SER A 50 -9.70 -12.70 -5.30
CA SER A 50 -8.73 -12.22 -6.30
C SER A 50 -8.67 -10.69 -6.33
N TYR A 51 -7.45 -10.15 -6.43
CA TYR A 51 -7.25 -8.72 -6.64
C TYR A 51 -7.70 -8.30 -8.04
N ASN A 52 -8.66 -7.38 -8.10
CA ASN A 52 -9.21 -6.85 -9.35
C ASN A 52 -9.62 -5.39 -9.17
N GLN A 53 -10.20 -4.77 -10.21
CA GLN A 53 -10.58 -3.36 -10.23
C GLN A 53 -11.66 -2.97 -9.20
N LYS A 54 -12.33 -3.94 -8.57
CA LYS A 54 -13.32 -3.71 -7.51
C LYS A 54 -12.74 -3.95 -6.11
N ALA A 55 -11.51 -4.47 -6.01
CA ALA A 55 -10.87 -4.70 -4.73
C ALA A 55 -10.62 -3.38 -3.99
N ARG A 56 -10.95 -3.35 -2.70
CA ARG A 56 -10.73 -2.18 -1.84
C ARG A 56 -9.31 -2.13 -1.29
N HIS A 57 -8.69 -3.29 -1.15
CA HIS A 57 -7.36 -3.44 -0.59
C HIS A 57 -6.52 -4.31 -1.53
N LEU A 58 -5.20 -4.15 -1.44
CA LEU A 58 -4.23 -5.08 -1.97
C LEU A 58 -3.59 -5.75 -0.76
N ILE A 59 -3.78 -7.05 -0.63
CA ILE A 59 -3.18 -7.87 0.41
C ILE A 59 -2.10 -8.73 -0.25
N ALA A 60 -0.87 -8.68 0.25
CA ALA A 60 0.24 -9.50 -0.23
C ALA A 60 0.66 -10.49 0.86
N VAL A 61 0.75 -11.78 0.50
CA VAL A 61 1.21 -12.85 1.39
C VAL A 61 2.51 -13.41 0.84
N GLY A 62 3.60 -13.24 1.57
CA GLY A 62 4.93 -13.73 1.20
C GLY A 62 5.29 -15.00 1.96
N TYR A 63 5.82 -15.99 1.26
CA TYR A 63 6.39 -17.22 1.82
C TYR A 63 7.91 -17.18 1.70
N LYS A 64 8.61 -17.49 2.78
CA LYS A 64 10.08 -17.53 2.81
C LYS A 64 10.56 -18.94 2.49
#